data_AF-A0A918A969-F1
#
_entry.id   AF-A0A918A969-F1
#
_cell.length_a   1.000
_cell.length_b   1.000
_cell.length_c   1.000
_cell.angle_alpha   90.00
_cell.angle_beta   90.00
_cell.angle_gamma   90.00
#
_symmetry.space_group_name_H-M   'P 1'
#
loop_
_entity.id
_entity.type
_entity.pdbx_description
1 polymer ?
#
loop_
_entity_poly.entity_id
_entity_poly.type
_entity_poly.pdbx_seq_one_letter_code
_entity_poly.pdbx_strand_id
1 'polypeptide(L)'
;MRFLGINAIFHDPAAALVADGKVVAAAEEERFSRRKHGKRPLPFSAWELPEQAAAWCLREAGIGPEDLDAVAYSYDPALVRQRPDGDWEDLRTRYAVRAPLFLSTALPGLDPARVRFVPHHVAHAASAGLASPWRDCAVLVCDGRGEDVSHLAGRYRDGELEVLAAQRLPHSLGLMYEDVTEHLGFLRSCDEYKVMALASYGRPRHLDALRELIRTTGDGGFHVAAIDWNGYAKALARGEPWTADHADLAASVQVRLEEVLLELVGWLHERTGERRLALAGGVALNCVANTRLLAEGPFDEVWVQPAAGDSGTALGGALHLAQAHGEPAAPMPGAALGRGFTDEELGAWLDVARVPHSRPTDLAAAVAAELAADRIVAWFQGRSEYGPRALGNRSLLAHPGHARNTERLNDVKGREQFRPIAPMVLESRAAEIFGRGPTPSPYMLFVHEVRPSWCARIPAVVHVDGTARVQTVSPAAQPLLARMLAEFESRTGLPVVVNTSLNTAGRPMVDDPRDALECFGSSPVEVLALGPYLVRRGEVFAR
;
A
#
# COMPACT_ATOMS: atom_id res chain seq x y z
N MET A 1 11.99 14.07 -21.14
CA MET A 1 10.73 13.53 -21.71
C MET A 1 9.67 13.31 -20.63
N ARG A 2 8.39 13.16 -20.98
CA ARG A 2 7.22 13.08 -20.08
C ARG A 2 6.38 11.83 -20.38
N PHE A 3 6.23 10.98 -19.38
CA PHE A 3 5.53 9.68 -19.49
C PHE A 3 4.44 9.58 -18.45
N LEU A 4 3.21 9.36 -18.90
CA LEU A 4 2.07 9.08 -18.02
C LEU A 4 1.83 7.58 -17.99
N GLY A 5 1.81 6.97 -16.81
CA GLY A 5 1.44 5.58 -16.64
C GLY A 5 0.03 5.44 -16.06
N ILE A 6 -0.67 4.42 -16.52
CA ILE A 6 -2.08 4.15 -16.23
C ILE A 6 -2.22 2.69 -15.79
N ASN A 7 -2.76 2.50 -14.58
CA ASN A 7 -3.36 1.24 -14.18
C ASN A 7 -4.88 1.38 -14.24
N ALA A 8 -5.54 0.44 -14.90
CA ALA A 8 -7.00 0.41 -14.98
C ALA A 8 -7.58 -0.98 -15.23
N ILE A 9 -6.80 -2.05 -15.35
CA ILE A 9 -7.34 -3.29 -15.92
C ILE A 9 -8.16 -4.12 -14.93
N PHE A 10 -7.73 -4.20 -13.67
CA PHE A 10 -8.39 -4.97 -12.61
C PHE A 10 -9.04 -4.03 -11.59
N HIS A 11 -8.37 -3.78 -10.46
CA HIS A 11 -8.77 -2.83 -9.41
C HIS A 11 -7.66 -1.78 -9.19
N ASP A 12 -7.86 -0.92 -8.18
CA ASP A 12 -6.95 0.17 -7.80
C ASP A 12 -6.49 1.03 -8.99
N PRO A 13 -7.43 1.56 -9.81
CA PRO A 13 -7.08 2.40 -10.94
C PRO A 13 -6.26 3.60 -10.45
N ALA A 14 -5.16 3.88 -11.14
CA ALA A 14 -4.17 4.86 -10.72
C ALA A 14 -3.44 5.47 -11.91
N ALA A 15 -2.91 6.68 -11.70
CA ALA A 15 -2.07 7.36 -12.66
C ALA A 15 -0.78 7.84 -12.00
N ALA A 16 0.32 7.83 -12.76
CA ALA A 16 1.60 8.36 -12.31
C ALA A 16 2.34 9.04 -13.47
N LEU A 17 2.99 10.16 -13.18
CA LEU A 17 3.73 10.95 -14.15
C LEU A 17 5.21 10.94 -13.81
N VAL A 18 6.01 10.57 -14.81
CA VAL A 18 7.47 10.64 -14.79
C VAL A 18 7.91 11.69 -15.80
N ALA A 19 8.76 12.63 -15.38
CA ALA A 19 9.36 13.63 -16.24
C ALA A 19 10.88 13.65 -16.05
N ASP A 20 11.63 13.56 -17.15
CA ASP A 20 13.09 13.57 -17.18
C ASP A 20 13.70 12.56 -16.20
N GLY A 21 13.19 11.33 -16.23
CA GLY A 21 13.58 10.22 -15.35
C GLY A 21 13.09 10.34 -13.90
N LYS A 22 12.39 11.42 -13.52
CA LYS A 22 11.97 11.69 -12.13
C LYS A 22 10.48 11.50 -11.94
N VAL A 23 10.09 10.88 -10.82
CA VAL A 23 8.69 10.76 -10.40
C VAL A 23 8.17 12.13 -9.95
N VAL A 24 7.16 12.66 -10.65
CA VAL A 24 6.58 13.99 -10.36
C VAL A 24 5.33 13.87 -9.48
N ALA A 25 4.43 12.96 -9.88
CA ALA A 25 3.13 12.78 -9.26
C ALA A 25 2.68 11.33 -9.42
N ALA A 26 1.96 10.81 -8.43
CA ALA A 26 1.30 9.52 -8.51
C ALA A 26 0.08 9.52 -7.57
N ALA A 27 -1.06 9.06 -8.06
CA ALA A 27 -2.28 9.02 -7.27
C ALA A 27 -3.23 7.89 -7.69
N GLU A 28 -3.95 7.39 -6.69
CA GLU A 28 -4.99 6.38 -6.86
C GLU A 28 -6.35 7.07 -7.06
N GLU A 29 -7.14 6.59 -8.02
CA GLU A 29 -8.46 7.17 -8.37
C GLU A 29 -9.43 7.11 -7.18
N GLU A 30 -9.27 6.16 -6.26
CA GLU A 30 -10.09 6.09 -5.03
C GLU A 30 -9.97 7.35 -4.17
N ARG A 31 -8.83 8.05 -4.22
CA ARG A 31 -8.59 9.29 -3.47
C ARG A 31 -9.50 10.42 -3.97
N PHE A 32 -9.86 10.42 -5.24
CA PHE A 32 -10.72 11.40 -5.89
C PHE A 32 -12.18 10.97 -5.93
N SER A 33 -12.45 9.77 -6.47
CA SER A 33 -13.80 9.21 -6.61
C SER A 33 -14.48 8.90 -5.29
N ARG A 34 -13.71 8.79 -4.20
CA ARG A 34 -14.16 8.39 -2.86
C ARG A 34 -14.81 7.00 -2.81
N ARG A 35 -14.58 6.20 -3.86
CA ARG A 35 -14.95 4.78 -3.99
C ARG A 35 -13.72 3.95 -3.66
N LYS A 36 -13.74 3.22 -2.54
CA LYS A 36 -12.60 2.39 -2.10
C LYS A 36 -12.26 1.35 -3.18
N HIS A 37 -10.96 1.20 -3.46
CA HIS A 37 -10.36 0.44 -4.57
C HIS A 37 -10.66 0.99 -5.98
N GLY A 38 -11.32 2.14 -6.08
CA GLY A 38 -11.84 2.75 -7.31
C GLY A 38 -12.99 1.96 -7.92
N LYS A 39 -12.80 0.66 -8.12
CA LYS A 39 -13.76 -0.30 -8.67
C LYS A 39 -13.47 -1.71 -8.19
N ARG A 40 -14.45 -2.59 -8.37
CA ARG A 40 -14.26 -4.05 -8.19
C ARG A 40 -13.51 -4.63 -9.39
N PRO A 41 -12.72 -5.70 -9.24
CA PRO A 41 -12.00 -6.35 -10.36
C PRO A 41 -12.95 -7.21 -11.22
N LEU A 42 -14.08 -6.64 -11.62
CA LEU A 42 -15.03 -7.31 -12.48
C LEU A 42 -14.59 -7.15 -13.94
N PRO A 43 -14.81 -8.15 -14.79
CA PRO A 43 -14.38 -8.09 -16.20
C PRO A 43 -14.92 -6.88 -16.97
N PHE A 44 -16.14 -6.45 -16.65
CA PHE A 44 -16.79 -5.29 -17.23
C PHE A 44 -16.50 -3.98 -16.50
N SER A 45 -15.62 -3.95 -15.49
CA SER A 45 -15.16 -2.69 -14.89
C SER A 45 -13.90 -2.14 -15.56
N ALA A 46 -13.26 -2.91 -16.45
CA ALA A 46 -12.02 -2.52 -17.15
C ALA A 46 -12.12 -1.22 -17.98
N TRP A 47 -13.33 -0.76 -18.32
CA TRP A 47 -13.54 0.53 -18.98
C TRP A 47 -13.39 1.73 -18.04
N GLU A 48 -13.54 1.56 -16.72
CA GLU A 48 -13.42 2.65 -15.74
C GLU A 48 -11.94 3.05 -15.61
N LEU A 49 -11.57 4.19 -16.18
CA LEU A 49 -10.20 4.72 -16.17
C LEU A 49 -9.95 5.62 -14.95
N PRO A 50 -8.67 5.84 -14.55
CA PRO A 50 -8.30 6.79 -13.50
C PRO A 50 -8.33 8.24 -14.01
N GLU A 51 -9.49 8.71 -14.46
CA GLU A 51 -9.64 10.00 -15.15
C GLU A 51 -9.22 11.18 -14.26
N GLN A 52 -9.65 11.18 -13.00
CA GLN A 52 -9.37 12.29 -12.08
C GLN A 52 -7.91 12.28 -11.64
N ALA A 53 -7.35 11.11 -11.34
CA ALA A 53 -5.95 10.96 -10.98
C ALA A 53 -5.02 11.34 -12.14
N ALA A 54 -5.32 10.89 -13.37
CA ALA A 54 -4.54 11.23 -14.55
C ALA A 54 -4.60 12.73 -14.86
N ALA A 55 -5.80 13.31 -14.88
CA ALA A 55 -5.95 14.74 -15.11
C ALA A 55 -5.27 15.58 -14.02
N TRP A 56 -5.28 15.11 -12.76
CA TRP A 56 -4.54 15.78 -11.69
C TRP A 56 -3.02 15.69 -11.89
N CYS A 57 -2.46 14.54 -12.25
CA CYS A 57 -1.03 14.40 -12.49
C CYS A 57 -0.51 15.37 -13.56
N LEU A 58 -1.29 15.57 -14.65
CA LEU A 58 -0.95 16.52 -15.71
C LEU A 58 -1.01 17.97 -15.22
N ARG A 59 -2.05 18.33 -14.46
CA ARG A 59 -2.18 19.67 -13.86
C ARG A 59 -1.05 19.98 -12.88
N GLU A 60 -0.67 19.01 -12.04
CA GLU A 60 0.43 19.15 -11.07
C GLU A 60 1.75 19.49 -11.77
N ALA A 61 1.98 18.92 -12.96
CA ALA A 61 3.17 19.21 -13.75
C ALA A 61 3.03 20.42 -14.70
N GLY A 62 1.85 21.05 -14.76
CA GLY A 62 1.60 22.20 -15.62
C GLY A 62 1.64 21.87 -17.13
N ILE A 63 1.23 20.66 -17.52
CA ILE A 63 1.26 20.18 -18.91
C ILE A 63 -0.12 19.71 -19.40
N GLY A 64 -0.33 19.72 -20.71
CA GLY A 64 -1.49 19.11 -21.37
C GLY A 64 -1.21 17.66 -21.80
N PRO A 65 -2.25 16.87 -22.13
CA PRO A 65 -2.08 15.53 -22.70
C PRO A 65 -1.25 15.50 -24.00
N GLU A 66 -1.28 16.59 -24.79
CA GLU A 66 -0.50 16.77 -26.02
C GLU A 66 1.01 16.90 -25.79
N ASP A 67 1.45 17.19 -24.57
CA ASP A 67 2.86 17.33 -24.18
C ASP A 67 3.50 16.00 -23.76
N LEU A 68 2.72 14.91 -23.66
CA LEU A 68 3.18 13.59 -23.26
C LEU A 68 3.94 12.90 -24.40
N ASP A 69 5.16 12.43 -24.16
CA ASP A 69 5.93 11.69 -25.14
C ASP A 69 5.33 10.28 -25.37
N ALA A 70 4.86 9.63 -24.31
CA ALA A 70 4.10 8.39 -24.37
C ALA A 70 3.22 8.16 -23.13
N VAL A 71 2.24 7.27 -23.26
CA VAL A 71 1.39 6.81 -22.15
C VAL A 71 1.52 5.31 -21.97
N ALA A 72 1.92 4.84 -20.79
CA ALA A 72 1.94 3.42 -20.47
C ALA A 72 0.55 2.96 -19.99
N TYR A 73 0.02 1.90 -20.59
CA TYR A 73 -1.11 1.15 -20.05
C TYR A 73 -0.56 -0.18 -19.52
N SER A 74 -0.66 -0.43 -18.20
CA SER A 74 0.04 -1.51 -17.50
C SER A 74 -0.60 -2.90 -17.68
N TYR A 75 -0.97 -3.24 -18.91
CA TYR A 75 -1.48 -4.55 -19.31
C TYR A 75 -1.37 -4.71 -20.83
N ASP A 76 -0.81 -5.83 -21.31
CA ASP A 76 -0.71 -6.11 -22.75
C ASP A 76 -1.73 -7.16 -23.23
N PRO A 77 -2.81 -6.76 -23.93
CA PRO A 77 -3.82 -7.71 -24.39
C PRO A 77 -3.28 -8.77 -25.36
N ALA A 78 -2.11 -8.56 -26.00
CA ALA A 78 -1.51 -9.54 -26.91
C ALA A 78 -0.89 -10.74 -26.17
N LEU A 79 -0.63 -10.63 -24.86
CA LEU A 79 -0.05 -11.71 -24.05
C LEU A 79 -1.10 -12.64 -23.45
N VAL A 80 -2.39 -12.31 -23.57
CA VAL A 80 -3.49 -13.11 -23.05
C VAL A 80 -3.60 -14.40 -23.87
N ARG A 81 -3.52 -15.55 -23.20
CA ARG A 81 -3.78 -16.85 -23.82
C ARG A 81 -5.26 -17.15 -23.87
N GLN A 82 -5.68 -17.89 -24.90
CA GLN A 82 -7.06 -18.37 -25.00
C GLN A 82 -7.41 -19.23 -23.78
N ARG A 83 -8.56 -18.92 -23.18
CA ARG A 83 -9.12 -19.63 -22.04
C ARG A 83 -10.36 -20.42 -22.48
N PRO A 84 -10.80 -21.42 -21.69
CA PRO A 84 -12.03 -22.14 -21.98
C PRO A 84 -13.22 -21.20 -22.17
N ASP A 85 -14.16 -21.58 -23.04
CA ASP A 85 -15.40 -20.82 -23.27
C ASP A 85 -16.15 -20.58 -21.95
N GLY A 86 -16.56 -19.33 -21.70
CA GLY A 86 -17.30 -18.93 -20.50
C GLY A 86 -16.51 -18.14 -19.44
N ASP A 87 -15.19 -17.98 -19.59
CA ASP A 87 -14.45 -16.96 -18.82
C ASP A 87 -14.73 -15.56 -19.40
N TRP A 88 -14.85 -14.58 -18.52
CA TRP A 88 -15.04 -13.19 -18.88
C TRP A 88 -13.73 -12.49 -19.32
N GLU A 89 -12.61 -13.21 -19.40
CA GLU A 89 -11.32 -12.70 -19.87
C GLU A 89 -11.40 -12.04 -21.25
N ASP A 90 -12.18 -12.61 -22.18
CA ASP A 90 -12.36 -12.04 -23.51
C ASP A 90 -12.99 -10.63 -23.45
N LEU A 91 -13.97 -10.42 -22.55
CA LEU A 91 -14.57 -9.10 -22.35
C LEU A 91 -13.56 -8.09 -21.79
N ARG A 92 -12.76 -8.50 -20.79
CA ARG A 92 -11.69 -7.66 -20.22
C ARG A 92 -10.65 -7.28 -21.29
N THR A 93 -10.21 -8.26 -22.07
CA THR A 93 -9.24 -8.07 -23.16
C THR A 93 -9.79 -7.11 -24.22
N ARG A 94 -11.07 -7.22 -24.57
CA ARG A 94 -11.74 -6.28 -25.50
C ARG A 94 -11.75 -4.84 -24.98
N TYR A 95 -11.87 -4.62 -23.67
CA TYR A 95 -11.73 -3.29 -23.08
C TYR A 95 -10.28 -2.80 -23.13
N ALA A 96 -9.30 -3.66 -22.80
CA ALA A 96 -7.88 -3.31 -22.85
C ALA A 96 -7.42 -2.89 -24.26
N VAL A 97 -7.83 -3.62 -25.31
CA VAL A 97 -7.54 -3.27 -26.72
C VAL A 97 -8.07 -1.87 -27.07
N ARG A 98 -9.19 -1.46 -26.49
CA ARG A 98 -9.80 -0.13 -26.72
C ARG A 98 -9.35 0.94 -25.75
N ALA A 99 -8.51 0.61 -24.76
CA ALA A 99 -8.03 1.55 -23.75
C ALA A 99 -7.42 2.83 -24.34
N PRO A 100 -6.67 2.81 -25.47
CA PRO A 100 -6.17 4.04 -26.08
C PRO A 100 -7.27 5.03 -26.47
N LEU A 101 -8.41 4.54 -26.98
CA LEU A 101 -9.55 5.39 -27.36
C LEU A 101 -10.27 5.93 -26.13
N PHE A 102 -10.48 5.07 -25.12
CA PHE A 102 -11.07 5.50 -23.85
C PHE A 102 -10.21 6.58 -23.17
N LEU A 103 -8.89 6.41 -23.16
CA LEU A 103 -7.94 7.38 -22.62
C LEU A 103 -8.00 8.71 -23.37
N SER A 104 -8.10 8.70 -24.71
CA SER A 104 -8.26 9.94 -25.48
C SER A 104 -9.58 10.67 -25.24
N THR A 105 -10.61 9.95 -24.77
CA THR A 105 -11.88 10.55 -24.34
C THR A 105 -11.76 11.15 -22.94
N ALA A 106 -11.12 10.42 -22.02
CA ALA A 106 -10.87 10.85 -20.65
C ALA A 106 -9.86 12.01 -20.54
N LEU A 107 -8.91 12.08 -21.48
CA LEU A 107 -7.87 13.10 -21.57
C LEU A 107 -7.92 13.76 -22.96
N PRO A 108 -8.85 14.71 -23.19
CA PRO A 108 -8.98 15.40 -24.46
C PRO A 108 -7.66 16.02 -24.91
N GLY A 109 -7.21 15.69 -26.13
CA GLY A 109 -5.91 16.12 -26.67
C GLY A 109 -4.85 15.01 -26.69
N LEU A 110 -5.06 13.90 -25.97
CA LEU A 110 -4.19 12.74 -26.05
C LEU A 110 -4.36 12.03 -27.41
N ASP A 111 -3.26 11.89 -28.14
CA ASP A 111 -3.19 11.03 -29.31
C ASP A 111 -3.20 9.55 -28.89
N PRO A 112 -4.22 8.74 -29.26
CA PRO A 112 -4.26 7.31 -28.95
C PRO A 112 -3.01 6.55 -29.43
N ALA A 113 -2.34 7.03 -30.49
CA ALA A 113 -1.13 6.41 -31.02
C ALA A 113 0.09 6.61 -30.12
N ARG A 114 0.00 7.39 -29.03
CA ARG A 114 1.04 7.51 -27.99
C ARG A 114 0.86 6.52 -26.84
N VAL A 115 -0.24 5.79 -26.80
CA VAL A 115 -0.46 4.75 -25.78
C VAL A 115 0.36 3.50 -26.13
N ARG A 116 1.10 2.98 -25.15
CA ARG A 116 1.94 1.79 -25.24
C ARG A 116 1.48 0.82 -24.17
N PHE A 117 1.22 -0.41 -24.56
CA PHE A 117 0.95 -1.49 -23.60
C PHE A 117 2.27 -1.93 -22.98
N VAL A 118 2.29 -2.02 -21.65
CA VAL A 118 3.43 -2.54 -20.88
C VAL A 118 2.95 -3.80 -20.17
N PRO A 119 3.64 -4.95 -20.30
CA PRO A 119 3.24 -6.17 -19.62
C PRO A 119 3.09 -5.94 -18.11
N HIS A 120 2.00 -6.44 -17.52
CA HIS A 120 1.58 -6.10 -16.17
C HIS A 120 2.66 -6.38 -15.12
N HIS A 121 3.29 -7.55 -15.18
CA HIS A 121 4.36 -7.92 -14.25
C HIS A 121 5.68 -7.19 -14.52
N VAL A 122 5.91 -6.71 -15.75
CA VAL A 122 7.04 -5.81 -16.05
C VAL A 122 6.79 -4.44 -15.43
N ALA A 123 5.56 -3.93 -15.49
CA ALA A 123 5.18 -2.70 -14.81
C ALA A 123 5.33 -2.83 -13.28
N HIS A 124 4.93 -3.95 -12.67
CA HIS A 124 5.25 -4.21 -11.26
C HIS A 124 6.76 -4.25 -10.99
N ALA A 125 7.52 -4.96 -11.83
CA ALA A 125 8.97 -5.05 -11.65
C ALA A 125 9.64 -3.67 -11.75
N ALA A 126 9.22 -2.83 -12.69
CA ALA A 126 9.71 -1.47 -12.86
C ALA A 126 9.29 -0.55 -11.71
N SER A 127 8.09 -0.72 -11.15
CA SER A 127 7.65 0.04 -9.98
C SER A 127 8.48 -0.30 -8.74
N ALA A 128 9.19 -1.43 -8.73
CA ALA A 128 10.13 -1.75 -7.68
C ALA A 128 11.59 -1.52 -8.05
N GLY A 129 12.14 -2.25 -9.01
CA GLY A 129 13.55 -2.20 -9.37
C GLY A 129 14.02 -0.80 -9.75
N LEU A 130 13.32 -0.13 -10.68
CA LEU A 130 13.69 1.22 -11.15
C LEU A 130 13.36 2.32 -10.13
N ALA A 131 12.35 2.11 -9.28
CA ALA A 131 11.97 3.08 -8.26
C ALA A 131 12.79 2.94 -6.96
N SER A 132 13.47 1.81 -6.77
CA SER A 132 14.25 1.53 -5.57
C SER A 132 15.44 2.49 -5.43
N PRO A 133 16.08 2.56 -4.25
CA PRO A 133 17.32 3.32 -4.05
C PRO A 133 18.53 2.75 -4.81
N TRP A 134 18.36 1.64 -5.54
CA TRP A 134 19.44 0.88 -6.14
C TRP A 134 19.31 0.86 -7.65
N ARG A 135 20.47 0.91 -8.32
CA ARG A 135 20.54 0.78 -9.78
C ARG A 135 20.45 -0.68 -10.24
N ASP A 136 21.12 -1.57 -9.50
CA ASP A 136 21.16 -3.00 -9.76
C ASP A 136 20.62 -3.76 -8.55
N CYS A 137 19.69 -4.69 -8.80
CA CYS A 137 19.08 -5.52 -7.77
C CYS A 137 18.38 -6.75 -8.38
N ALA A 138 18.16 -7.77 -7.55
CA ALA A 138 17.15 -8.77 -7.83
C ALA A 138 15.75 -8.13 -7.69
N VAL A 139 14.78 -8.62 -8.46
CA VAL A 139 13.39 -8.19 -8.38
C VAL A 139 12.46 -9.40 -8.34
N LEU A 140 11.52 -9.38 -7.41
CA LEU A 140 10.47 -10.38 -7.29
C LEU A 140 9.11 -9.70 -7.30
N VAL A 141 8.29 -10.06 -8.28
CA VAL A 141 6.88 -9.71 -8.35
C VAL A 141 6.07 -10.93 -7.97
N CYS A 142 5.23 -10.81 -6.96
CA CYS A 142 4.28 -11.85 -6.58
C CYS A 142 2.89 -11.23 -6.44
N ASP A 143 1.97 -11.66 -7.30
CA ASP A 143 0.70 -10.98 -7.50
C ASP A 143 -0.47 -11.96 -7.64
N GLY A 144 -1.69 -11.43 -7.70
CA GLY A 144 -2.87 -12.23 -8.05
C GLY A 144 -2.76 -12.75 -9.48
N ARG A 145 -2.72 -11.83 -10.44
CA ARG A 145 -2.67 -12.16 -11.88
C ARG A 145 -2.29 -10.96 -12.73
N GLY A 146 -1.72 -11.24 -13.89
CA GLY A 146 -1.62 -10.33 -15.02
C GLY A 146 -2.40 -10.91 -16.20
N GLU A 147 -1.76 -10.91 -17.37
CA GLU A 147 -2.31 -11.44 -18.62
C GLU A 147 -2.42 -12.97 -18.60
N ASP A 148 -1.31 -13.66 -18.28
CA ASP A 148 -1.18 -15.13 -18.25
C ASP A 148 -0.35 -15.65 -17.05
N VAL A 149 0.27 -14.73 -16.30
CA VAL A 149 1.19 -15.05 -15.19
C VAL A 149 0.76 -14.39 -13.88
N SER A 150 1.25 -14.91 -12.76
CA SER A 150 0.98 -14.44 -11.38
C SER A 150 2.25 -14.05 -10.60
N HIS A 151 3.41 -14.22 -11.25
CA HIS A 151 4.70 -13.97 -10.64
C HIS A 151 5.76 -13.74 -11.72
N LEU A 152 6.75 -12.91 -11.40
CA LEU A 152 7.95 -12.66 -12.20
C LEU A 152 9.15 -12.57 -11.25
N ALA A 153 10.20 -13.34 -11.54
CA ALA A 153 11.49 -13.24 -10.86
C ALA A 153 12.56 -12.86 -11.90
N GLY A 154 13.38 -11.86 -11.56
CA GLY A 154 14.39 -11.33 -12.47
C GLY A 154 15.43 -10.48 -11.77
N ARG A 155 16.21 -9.75 -12.55
CA ARG A 155 17.13 -8.72 -12.05
C ARG A 155 17.11 -7.49 -12.94
N TYR A 156 17.33 -6.34 -12.31
CA TYR A 156 17.70 -5.12 -13.01
C TYR A 156 19.22 -4.99 -13.02
N ARG A 157 19.78 -4.66 -14.19
CA ARG A 157 21.18 -4.26 -14.35
C ARG A 157 21.26 -3.08 -15.30
N ASP A 158 21.87 -1.99 -14.86
CA ASP A 158 21.96 -0.74 -15.63
C ASP A 158 20.58 -0.21 -16.11
N GLY A 159 19.50 -0.53 -15.37
CA GLY A 159 18.12 -0.17 -15.72
C GLY A 159 17.40 -1.16 -16.63
N GLU A 160 18.08 -2.20 -17.12
CA GLU A 160 17.48 -3.23 -17.97
C GLU A 160 16.99 -4.42 -17.16
N LEU A 161 15.77 -4.88 -17.45
CA LEU A 161 15.17 -6.05 -16.80
C LEU A 161 15.54 -7.35 -17.53
N GLU A 162 16.21 -8.26 -16.84
CA GLU A 162 16.34 -9.65 -17.25
C GLU A 162 15.34 -10.51 -16.48
N VAL A 163 14.35 -11.07 -17.19
CA VAL A 163 13.38 -12.00 -16.61
C VAL A 163 13.95 -13.41 -16.60
N LEU A 164 14.02 -14.03 -15.42
CA LEU A 164 14.60 -15.35 -15.20
C LEU A 164 13.54 -16.44 -15.03
N ALA A 165 12.42 -16.11 -14.41
CA ALA A 165 11.28 -17.02 -14.26
C ALA A 165 9.96 -16.24 -14.21
N ALA A 166 8.88 -16.92 -14.60
CA ALA A 166 7.52 -16.43 -14.44
C ALA A 166 6.58 -17.60 -14.16
N GLN A 167 5.64 -17.42 -13.22
CA GLN A 167 4.66 -18.46 -12.91
C GLN A 167 3.40 -18.25 -13.74
N ARG A 168 3.03 -19.25 -14.52
CA ARG A 168 1.77 -19.22 -15.29
C ARG A 168 0.58 -19.57 -14.43
N LEU A 169 -0.56 -18.98 -14.79
CA LEU A 169 -1.87 -19.39 -14.32
C LEU A 169 -2.15 -20.85 -14.75
N PRO A 170 -2.91 -21.63 -13.96
CA PRO A 170 -3.74 -21.22 -12.82
C PRO A 170 -3.01 -21.09 -11.48
N HIS A 171 -1.70 -21.37 -11.40
CA HIS A 171 -0.97 -21.31 -10.13
C HIS A 171 -0.72 -19.84 -9.75
N SER A 172 -1.26 -19.42 -8.61
CA SER A 172 -1.06 -18.07 -8.07
C SER A 172 -1.13 -18.09 -6.56
N LEU A 173 -0.10 -17.54 -5.90
CA LEU A 173 -0.11 -17.34 -4.46
C LEU A 173 -1.08 -16.23 -4.06
N GLY A 174 -1.19 -15.17 -4.88
CA GLY A 174 -2.14 -14.09 -4.66
C GLY A 174 -3.59 -14.57 -4.73
N LEU A 175 -3.96 -15.31 -5.78
CA LEU A 175 -5.32 -15.86 -5.92
C LEU A 175 -5.63 -16.91 -4.84
N MET A 176 -4.66 -17.73 -4.44
CA MET A 176 -4.83 -18.65 -3.31
C MET A 176 -5.13 -17.91 -2.01
N TYR A 177 -4.41 -16.81 -1.75
CA TYR A 177 -4.62 -15.99 -0.56
C TYR A 177 -5.97 -15.24 -0.61
N GLU A 178 -6.38 -14.81 -1.79
CA GLU A 178 -7.73 -14.28 -2.05
C GLU A 178 -8.83 -15.33 -1.80
N ASP A 179 -8.63 -16.57 -2.26
CA ASP A 179 -9.61 -17.65 -2.11
C ASP A 179 -9.83 -17.99 -0.63
N VAL A 180 -8.76 -18.08 0.18
CA VAL A 180 -8.91 -18.25 1.64
C VAL A 180 -9.51 -17.01 2.31
N THR A 181 -9.24 -15.80 1.78
CA THR A 181 -9.84 -14.56 2.28
C THR A 181 -11.36 -14.61 2.13
N GLU A 182 -11.88 -15.03 0.97
CA GLU A 182 -13.31 -15.22 0.73
C GLU A 182 -13.90 -16.34 1.60
N HIS A 183 -13.19 -17.47 1.73
CA HIS A 183 -13.61 -18.60 2.57
C HIS A 183 -13.78 -18.20 4.04
N LEU A 184 -12.94 -17.30 4.53
CA LEU A 184 -12.98 -16.74 5.88
C LEU A 184 -14.02 -15.61 6.03
N GLY A 185 -14.91 -15.42 5.07
CA GLY A 185 -16.00 -14.44 5.11
C GLY A 185 -15.55 -13.00 4.89
N PHE A 186 -14.32 -12.79 4.43
CA PHE A 186 -13.78 -11.48 4.10
C PHE A 186 -13.94 -11.15 2.61
N LEU A 187 -13.73 -9.88 2.26
CA LEU A 187 -13.92 -9.42 0.90
C LEU A 187 -12.68 -9.69 0.03
N ARG A 188 -12.83 -10.57 -0.96
CA ARG A 188 -11.83 -10.85 -1.99
C ARG A 188 -11.31 -9.60 -2.71
N SER A 189 -10.01 -9.60 -2.96
CA SER A 189 -9.18 -8.55 -3.59
C SER A 189 -9.23 -7.23 -2.83
N CYS A 190 -9.47 -7.28 -1.52
CA CYS A 190 -9.68 -6.10 -0.67
C CYS A 190 -9.22 -6.30 0.78
N ASP A 191 -9.52 -7.45 1.37
CA ASP A 191 -9.40 -7.69 2.81
C ASP A 191 -8.35 -8.75 3.18
N GLU A 192 -7.42 -9.07 2.30
CA GLU A 192 -6.34 -10.06 2.50
C GLU A 192 -5.52 -9.74 3.76
N TYR A 193 -5.30 -8.44 4.05
CA TYR A 193 -4.63 -8.01 5.28
C TYR A 193 -5.35 -8.45 6.57
N LYS A 194 -6.65 -8.81 6.51
CA LYS A 194 -7.40 -9.37 7.65
C LYS A 194 -7.01 -10.82 7.90
N VAL A 195 -6.73 -11.60 6.86
CA VAL A 195 -6.19 -12.96 7.00
C VAL A 195 -4.82 -12.90 7.64
N MET A 196 -3.97 -11.97 7.19
CA MET A 196 -2.65 -11.71 7.80
C MET A 196 -2.77 -11.33 9.30
N ALA A 197 -3.76 -10.51 9.67
CA ALA A 197 -4.00 -10.18 11.08
C ALA A 197 -4.61 -11.34 11.87
N LEU A 198 -5.51 -12.12 11.27
CA LEU A 198 -6.13 -13.28 11.91
C LEU A 198 -5.10 -14.40 12.16
N ALA A 199 -4.11 -14.54 11.29
CA ALA A 199 -3.02 -15.50 11.42
C ALA A 199 -2.25 -15.38 12.76
N SER A 200 -2.12 -14.18 13.33
CA SER A 200 -1.44 -13.98 14.62
C SER A 200 -2.23 -14.51 15.83
N TYR A 201 -3.49 -14.91 15.65
CA TYR A 201 -4.33 -15.50 16.69
C TYR A 201 -4.36 -17.04 16.64
N GLY A 202 -3.77 -17.65 15.60
CA GLY A 202 -3.82 -19.09 15.37
C GLY A 202 -2.50 -19.81 15.59
N ARG A 203 -2.52 -21.12 15.39
CA ARG A 203 -1.37 -22.01 15.28
C ARG A 203 -1.40 -22.70 13.92
N PRO A 204 -0.25 -22.89 13.25
CA PRO A 204 -0.21 -23.45 11.90
C PRO A 204 -0.43 -24.97 11.86
N ARG A 205 -1.59 -25.45 12.32
CA ARG A 205 -1.91 -26.88 12.50
C ARG A 205 -2.11 -27.64 11.20
N HIS A 206 -2.36 -26.94 10.10
CA HIS A 206 -2.60 -27.53 8.79
C HIS A 206 -1.39 -27.39 7.85
N LEU A 207 -0.26 -26.89 8.36
CA LEU A 207 0.92 -26.56 7.56
C LEU A 207 1.45 -27.76 6.76
N ASP A 208 1.55 -28.94 7.37
CA ASP A 208 2.09 -30.13 6.69
C ASP A 208 1.23 -30.53 5.48
N ALA A 209 -0.10 -30.48 5.61
CA ALA A 209 -0.99 -30.73 4.48
C ALA A 209 -0.86 -29.65 3.39
N LEU A 210 -0.70 -28.38 3.78
CA LEU A 210 -0.52 -27.29 2.81
C LEU A 210 0.84 -27.34 2.09
N ARG A 211 1.89 -27.93 2.69
CA ARG A 211 3.18 -28.16 2.00
C ARG A 211 3.07 -29.15 0.84
N GLU A 212 2.14 -30.10 0.92
CA GLU A 212 1.88 -31.04 -0.19
C GLU A 212 1.14 -30.35 -1.36
N LEU A 213 0.27 -29.37 -1.05
CA LEU A 213 -0.58 -28.67 -2.01
C LEU A 213 0.10 -27.45 -2.66
N ILE A 214 1.02 -26.82 -1.94
CA ILE A 214 1.68 -25.57 -2.34
C ILE A 214 3.19 -25.80 -2.30
N ARG A 215 3.80 -25.99 -3.46
CA ARG A 215 5.22 -26.38 -3.57
C ARG A 215 5.96 -25.53 -4.60
N THR A 216 7.21 -25.18 -4.32
CA THR A 216 8.09 -24.64 -5.36
C THR A 216 8.49 -25.75 -6.33
N THR A 217 8.86 -25.37 -7.55
CA THR A 217 9.27 -26.31 -8.61
C THR A 217 10.79 -26.38 -8.78
N GLY A 218 11.56 -25.57 -8.03
CA GLY A 218 13.02 -25.53 -8.08
C GLY A 218 13.62 -24.79 -9.28
N ASP A 219 12.78 -24.32 -10.20
CA ASP A 219 13.15 -23.55 -11.40
C ASP A 219 12.68 -22.08 -11.32
N GLY A 220 12.39 -21.60 -10.11
CA GLY A 220 11.85 -20.25 -9.86
C GLY A 220 10.33 -20.18 -9.95
N GLY A 221 9.65 -21.29 -10.21
CA GLY A 221 8.19 -21.40 -10.19
C GLY A 221 7.62 -22.07 -8.93
N PHE A 222 6.31 -22.22 -8.92
CA PHE A 222 5.54 -22.91 -7.89
C PHE A 222 4.26 -23.55 -8.44
N HIS A 223 3.78 -24.56 -7.74
CA HIS A 223 2.50 -25.22 -8.00
C HIS A 223 1.57 -25.00 -6.81
N VAL A 224 0.38 -24.49 -7.10
CA VAL A 224 -0.74 -24.43 -6.17
C VAL A 224 -1.81 -25.40 -6.67
N ALA A 225 -2.02 -26.49 -5.95
CA ALA A 225 -3.10 -27.43 -6.20
C ALA A 225 -4.46 -26.81 -5.85
N ALA A 226 -5.56 -27.40 -6.34
CA ALA A 226 -6.89 -27.02 -5.87
C ALA A 226 -7.04 -27.38 -4.38
N ILE A 227 -7.53 -26.45 -3.58
CA ILE A 227 -7.64 -26.61 -2.12
C ILE A 227 -9.12 -26.58 -1.73
N ASP A 228 -9.61 -27.65 -1.09
CA ASP A 228 -10.91 -27.65 -0.44
C ASP A 228 -10.77 -27.09 0.97
N TRP A 229 -10.99 -25.78 1.12
CA TRP A 229 -10.86 -25.08 2.39
C TRP A 229 -11.79 -25.62 3.48
N ASN A 230 -12.95 -26.21 3.12
CA ASN A 230 -13.87 -26.82 4.08
C ASN A 230 -13.28 -28.04 4.79
N GLY A 231 -12.27 -28.69 4.19
CA GLY A 231 -11.51 -29.77 4.84
C GLY A 231 -10.69 -29.30 6.03
N TYR A 232 -10.43 -27.99 6.18
CA TYR A 232 -9.62 -27.42 7.25
C TYR A 232 -10.44 -26.59 8.25
N ALA A 233 -11.32 -25.72 7.77
CA ALA A 233 -12.25 -24.95 8.59
C ALA A 233 -13.54 -24.69 7.81
N LYS A 234 -14.67 -24.61 8.50
CA LYS A 234 -15.97 -24.31 7.88
C LYS A 234 -15.91 -22.95 7.17
N ALA A 235 -16.51 -22.82 5.99
CA ALA A 235 -16.68 -21.51 5.36
C ALA A 235 -17.50 -20.55 6.24
N LEU A 236 -17.09 -19.29 6.30
CA LEU A 236 -17.80 -18.23 7.02
C LEU A 236 -18.61 -17.37 6.05
N ALA A 237 -19.83 -17.02 6.46
CA ALA A 237 -20.54 -15.92 5.82
C ALA A 237 -19.95 -14.56 6.23
N ARG A 238 -20.18 -13.53 5.43
CA ARG A 238 -19.71 -12.17 5.73
C ARG A 238 -20.28 -11.70 7.08
N GLY A 239 -19.39 -11.37 8.01
CA GLY A 239 -19.75 -10.91 9.36
C GLY A 239 -20.04 -12.03 10.37
N GLU A 240 -19.95 -13.30 9.96
CA GLU A 240 -19.95 -14.43 10.90
C GLU A 240 -18.68 -14.38 11.76
N PRO A 241 -18.78 -14.60 13.08
CA PRO A 241 -17.60 -14.62 13.94
C PRO A 241 -16.71 -15.82 13.62
N TRP A 242 -15.40 -15.59 13.51
CA TRP A 242 -14.42 -16.65 13.34
C TRP A 242 -14.17 -17.42 14.65
N THR A 243 -13.58 -18.60 14.54
CA THR A 243 -13.20 -19.49 15.66
C THR A 243 -11.69 -19.78 15.64
N ALA A 244 -11.20 -20.54 16.61
CA ALA A 244 -9.80 -20.98 16.64
C ALA A 244 -9.40 -21.75 15.37
N ASP A 245 -10.27 -22.59 14.80
CA ASP A 245 -9.95 -23.34 13.57
C ASP A 245 -9.73 -22.42 12.36
N HIS A 246 -10.48 -21.32 12.29
CA HIS A 246 -10.30 -20.30 11.24
C HIS A 246 -8.98 -19.55 11.41
N ALA A 247 -8.61 -19.24 12.66
CA ALA A 247 -7.32 -18.64 12.96
C ALA A 247 -6.16 -19.60 12.67
N ASP A 248 -6.30 -20.89 13.00
CA ASP A 248 -5.34 -21.95 12.71
C ASP A 248 -5.16 -22.15 11.19
N LEU A 249 -6.25 -22.07 10.41
CA LEU A 249 -6.19 -22.06 8.94
C LEU A 249 -5.44 -20.82 8.42
N ALA A 250 -5.80 -19.62 8.87
CA ALA A 250 -5.11 -18.39 8.48
C ALA A 250 -3.61 -18.44 8.81
N ALA A 251 -3.25 -18.93 10.00
CA ALA A 251 -1.86 -19.13 10.42
C ALA A 251 -1.13 -20.14 9.54
N SER A 252 -1.78 -21.26 9.21
CA SER A 252 -1.18 -22.30 8.35
C SER A 252 -0.91 -21.79 6.94
N VAL A 253 -1.86 -21.06 6.34
CA VAL A 253 -1.70 -20.45 5.01
C VAL A 253 -0.64 -19.35 5.02
N GLN A 254 -0.65 -18.50 6.03
CA GLN A 254 0.35 -17.43 6.17
C GLN A 254 1.77 -18.01 6.26
N VAL A 255 1.99 -19.01 7.12
CA VAL A 255 3.31 -19.64 7.24
C VAL A 255 3.71 -20.33 5.94
N ARG A 256 2.78 -21.01 5.24
CA ARG A 256 3.13 -21.66 3.98
C ARG A 256 3.46 -20.67 2.87
N LEU A 257 2.73 -19.55 2.79
CA LEU A 257 3.04 -18.46 1.86
C LEU A 257 4.48 -17.97 2.10
N GLU A 258 4.84 -17.73 3.35
CA GLU A 258 6.18 -17.26 3.73
C GLU A 258 7.29 -18.27 3.38
N GLU A 259 7.06 -19.57 3.62
CA GLU A 259 8.01 -20.63 3.23
C GLU A 259 8.24 -20.66 1.72
N VAL A 260 7.17 -20.60 0.92
CA VAL A 260 7.27 -20.58 -0.55
C VAL A 260 8.03 -19.33 -1.01
N LEU A 261 7.74 -18.16 -0.44
CA LEU A 261 8.46 -16.93 -0.78
C LEU A 261 9.94 -17.02 -0.41
N LEU A 262 10.28 -17.61 0.75
CA LEU A 262 11.67 -17.85 1.17
C LEU A 262 12.41 -18.77 0.18
N GLU A 263 11.77 -19.86 -0.25
CA GLU A 263 12.31 -20.77 -1.27
C GLU A 263 12.54 -20.04 -2.60
N LEU A 264 11.60 -19.19 -3.04
CA LEU A 264 11.72 -18.41 -4.28
C LEU A 264 12.82 -17.35 -4.24
N VAL A 265 12.96 -16.62 -3.12
CA VAL A 265 14.06 -15.64 -2.97
C VAL A 265 15.42 -16.33 -2.85
N GLY A 266 15.47 -17.52 -2.23
CA GLY A 266 16.66 -18.37 -2.21
C GLY A 266 17.12 -18.72 -3.62
N TRP A 267 16.22 -19.25 -4.43
CA TRP A 267 16.47 -19.54 -5.85
C TRP A 267 16.90 -18.30 -6.63
N LEU A 268 16.23 -17.17 -6.44
CA LEU A 268 16.53 -15.92 -7.16
C LEU A 268 17.92 -15.39 -6.81
N HIS A 269 18.30 -15.45 -5.54
CA HIS A 269 19.63 -15.07 -5.09
C HIS A 269 20.71 -15.98 -5.71
N GLU A 270 20.52 -17.29 -5.71
CA GLU A 270 21.45 -18.24 -6.35
C GLU A 270 21.63 -17.96 -7.85
N ARG A 271 20.55 -17.58 -8.55
CA ARG A 271 20.59 -17.31 -10.00
C ARG A 271 21.23 -15.97 -10.34
N THR A 272 21.04 -14.96 -9.49
CA THR A 272 21.44 -13.59 -9.80
C THR A 272 22.78 -13.19 -9.19
N GLY A 273 23.10 -13.72 -8.00
CA GLY A 273 24.21 -13.29 -7.17
C GLY A 273 24.04 -11.91 -6.54
N GLU A 274 22.85 -11.31 -6.65
CA GLU A 274 22.57 -9.95 -6.17
C GLU A 274 22.36 -9.95 -4.66
N ARG A 275 22.83 -8.89 -3.98
CA ARG A 275 22.72 -8.75 -2.51
C ARG A 275 21.48 -7.99 -2.05
N ARG A 276 20.74 -7.42 -3.01
CA ARG A 276 19.60 -6.52 -2.78
C ARG A 276 18.37 -7.03 -3.52
N LEU A 277 17.22 -6.97 -2.87
CA LEU A 277 15.95 -7.45 -3.38
C LEU A 277 14.89 -6.36 -3.39
N ALA A 278 14.33 -6.07 -4.56
CA ALA A 278 13.17 -5.21 -4.73
C ALA A 278 11.88 -6.05 -4.86
N LEU A 279 10.82 -5.70 -4.12
CA LEU A 279 9.55 -6.43 -4.09
C LEU A 279 8.36 -5.58 -4.58
N ALA A 280 7.52 -6.19 -5.42
CA ALA A 280 6.23 -5.66 -5.89
C ALA A 280 5.19 -6.78 -6.09
N GLY A 281 3.98 -6.42 -6.54
CA GLY A 281 2.81 -7.28 -6.61
C GLY A 281 2.01 -7.27 -5.30
N GLY A 282 0.71 -7.57 -5.36
CA GLY A 282 -0.19 -7.45 -4.21
C GLY A 282 0.27 -8.25 -2.97
N VAL A 283 0.97 -9.38 -3.17
CA VAL A 283 1.51 -10.20 -2.08
C VAL A 283 2.63 -9.48 -1.32
N ALA A 284 3.38 -8.57 -1.96
CA ALA A 284 4.43 -7.79 -1.30
C ALA A 284 3.89 -6.76 -0.28
N LEU A 285 2.57 -6.55 -0.20
CA LEU A 285 1.95 -5.82 0.92
C LEU A 285 1.88 -6.63 2.23
N ASN A 286 2.23 -7.92 2.18
CA ASN A 286 2.31 -8.80 3.34
C ASN A 286 3.59 -8.51 4.15
N CYS A 287 3.47 -7.59 5.10
CA CYS A 287 4.59 -7.12 5.90
C CYS A 287 5.18 -8.17 6.84
N VAL A 288 4.43 -9.23 7.16
CA VAL A 288 4.93 -10.36 7.96
C VAL A 288 5.90 -11.19 7.12
N ALA A 289 5.51 -11.51 5.88
CA ALA A 289 6.39 -12.18 4.93
C ALA A 289 7.65 -11.36 4.62
N ASN A 290 7.50 -10.06 4.37
CA ASN A 290 8.66 -9.19 4.07
C ASN A 290 9.73 -9.21 5.16
N THR A 291 9.33 -9.20 6.44
CA THR A 291 10.29 -9.31 7.56
C THR A 291 10.99 -10.66 7.57
N ARG A 292 10.28 -11.76 7.30
CA ARG A 292 10.92 -13.08 7.19
C ARG A 292 11.91 -13.13 6.02
N LEU A 293 11.56 -12.58 4.85
CA LEU A 293 12.46 -12.54 3.70
C LEU A 293 13.75 -11.77 4.01
N LEU A 294 13.67 -10.67 4.75
CA LEU A 294 14.86 -9.92 5.18
C LEU A 294 15.66 -10.68 6.26
N ALA A 295 14.99 -11.24 7.26
CA ALA A 295 15.66 -11.80 8.43
C ALA A 295 16.21 -13.22 8.21
N GLU A 296 15.56 -14.00 7.36
CA GLU A 296 15.85 -15.43 7.11
C GLU A 296 16.33 -15.70 5.68
N GLY A 297 16.10 -14.76 4.74
CA GLY A 297 16.53 -14.89 3.36
C GLY A 297 18.00 -14.50 3.13
N PRO A 298 18.53 -14.75 1.93
CA PRO A 298 19.95 -14.55 1.61
C PRO A 298 20.33 -13.09 1.25
N PHE A 299 19.37 -12.16 1.22
CA PHE A 299 19.60 -10.78 0.81
C PHE A 299 19.97 -9.89 2.01
N ASP A 300 20.90 -8.96 1.82
CA ASP A 300 21.30 -8.02 2.88
C ASP A 300 20.26 -6.92 3.09
N GLU A 301 19.64 -6.49 1.99
CA GLU A 301 18.68 -5.40 1.98
C GLU A 301 17.46 -5.79 1.14
N VAL A 302 16.28 -5.50 1.66
CA VAL A 302 14.99 -5.69 0.98
C VAL A 302 14.27 -4.36 0.92
N TRP A 303 13.87 -3.95 -0.27
CA TRP A 303 13.06 -2.75 -0.50
C TRP A 303 11.73 -3.16 -1.11
N VAL A 304 10.64 -2.62 -0.56
CA VAL A 304 9.28 -2.95 -0.99
C VAL A 304 8.62 -1.67 -1.46
N GLN A 305 7.99 -1.73 -2.64
CA GLN A 305 7.27 -0.58 -3.20
C GLN A 305 6.08 -0.21 -2.28
N PRO A 306 5.99 1.03 -1.73
CA PRO A 306 4.85 1.45 -0.91
C PRO A 306 3.47 1.29 -1.56
N ALA A 307 3.39 1.40 -2.89
CA ALA A 307 2.20 1.07 -3.68
C ALA A 307 2.36 -0.28 -4.40
N ALA A 308 2.82 -1.34 -3.70
CA ALA A 308 3.18 -2.62 -4.35
C ALA A 308 2.03 -3.35 -5.07
N GLY A 309 0.77 -3.07 -4.73
CA GLY A 309 -0.38 -3.60 -5.47
C GLY A 309 -0.55 -2.96 -6.84
N ASP A 310 -1.67 -3.25 -7.51
CA ASP A 310 -1.92 -2.85 -8.90
C ASP A 310 -1.76 -1.35 -9.16
N SER A 311 -2.07 -0.50 -8.17
CA SER A 311 -1.89 0.94 -8.33
C SER A 311 -0.47 1.29 -8.75
N GLY A 312 0.55 0.66 -8.15
CA GLY A 312 1.97 0.90 -8.45
C GLY A 312 2.38 0.56 -9.89
N THR A 313 1.61 -0.25 -10.61
CA THR A 313 1.89 -0.54 -12.02
C THR A 313 1.76 0.71 -12.90
N ALA A 314 0.97 1.71 -12.50
CA ALA A 314 0.95 3.00 -13.16
C ALA A 314 2.33 3.67 -13.12
N LEU A 315 2.95 3.73 -11.94
CA LEU A 315 4.30 4.27 -11.78
C LEU A 315 5.33 3.46 -12.56
N GLY A 316 5.29 2.13 -12.42
CA GLY A 316 6.25 1.27 -13.09
C GLY A 316 6.14 1.29 -14.62
N GLY A 317 4.94 1.40 -15.17
CA GLY A 317 4.74 1.59 -16.61
C GLY A 317 5.39 2.88 -17.13
N ALA A 318 5.22 3.99 -16.41
CA ALA A 318 5.85 5.26 -16.77
C ALA A 318 7.39 5.18 -16.69
N LEU A 319 7.93 4.57 -15.62
CA LEU A 319 9.38 4.37 -15.46
C LEU A 319 9.96 3.45 -16.54
N HIS A 320 9.23 2.39 -16.90
CA HIS A 320 9.64 1.47 -17.97
C HIS A 320 9.73 2.18 -19.32
N LEU A 321 8.74 3.02 -19.66
CA LEU A 321 8.81 3.82 -20.89
C LEU A 321 9.91 4.86 -20.84
N ALA A 322 10.13 5.52 -19.70
CA ALA A 322 11.25 6.46 -19.54
C ALA A 322 12.59 5.78 -19.82
N GLN A 323 12.84 4.63 -19.21
CA GLN A 323 14.05 3.83 -19.44
C GLN A 323 14.19 3.42 -20.92
N ALA A 324 13.11 2.94 -21.55
CA ALA A 324 13.11 2.53 -22.96
C ALA A 324 13.39 3.70 -23.92
N HIS A 325 13.15 4.94 -23.50
CA HIS A 325 13.45 6.18 -24.22
C HIS A 325 14.81 6.79 -23.86
N GLY A 326 15.64 6.10 -23.07
CA GLY A 326 16.97 6.55 -22.68
C GLY A 326 16.97 7.61 -21.58
N GLU A 327 15.92 7.65 -20.74
CA GLU A 327 15.81 8.51 -19.57
C GLU A 327 15.96 7.65 -18.30
N PRO A 328 17.19 7.54 -17.73
CA PRO A 328 17.42 6.71 -16.55
C PRO A 328 16.55 7.14 -15.37
N ALA A 329 15.88 6.17 -14.76
CA ALA A 329 15.03 6.42 -13.60
C ALA A 329 15.85 6.91 -12.39
N ALA A 330 15.39 8.01 -11.79
CA ALA A 330 15.81 8.40 -10.45
C ALA A 330 15.02 7.60 -9.41
N PRO A 331 15.64 7.27 -8.25
CA PRO A 331 14.91 6.64 -7.14
C PRO A 331 13.66 7.42 -6.76
N MET A 332 12.62 6.69 -6.35
CA MET A 332 11.39 7.30 -5.84
C MET A 332 11.70 8.13 -4.60
N PRO A 333 11.30 9.41 -4.54
CA PRO A 333 11.69 10.32 -3.44
C PRO A 333 10.99 10.00 -2.12
N GLY A 334 9.94 9.17 -2.15
CA GLY A 334 9.09 8.82 -1.03
C GLY A 334 7.65 8.61 -1.49
N ALA A 335 6.74 8.30 -0.56
CA ALA A 335 5.34 8.03 -0.89
C ALA A 335 4.48 9.29 -1.02
N ALA A 336 4.95 10.48 -0.62
CA ALA A 336 4.18 11.73 -0.66
C ALA A 336 4.10 12.31 -2.10
N LEU A 337 3.42 11.58 -2.98
CA LEU A 337 3.33 11.85 -4.42
C LEU A 337 1.93 12.29 -4.88
N GLY A 338 0.95 12.34 -3.97
CA GLY A 338 -0.43 12.73 -4.25
C GLY A 338 -0.68 14.24 -4.12
N ARG A 339 -1.96 14.62 -3.92
CA ARG A 339 -2.41 16.01 -3.83
C ARG A 339 -1.84 16.73 -2.61
N GLY A 340 -1.28 17.92 -2.83
CA GLY A 340 -0.96 18.91 -1.81
C GLY A 340 -1.91 20.10 -1.84
N PHE A 341 -1.94 20.88 -0.76
CA PHE A 341 -2.74 22.08 -0.62
C PHE A 341 -1.91 23.16 0.08
N THR A 342 -2.08 24.40 -0.33
CA THR A 342 -1.46 25.57 0.32
C THR A 342 -2.17 25.92 1.62
N ASP A 343 -1.47 26.59 2.54
CA ASP A 343 -2.05 27.10 3.78
C ASP A 343 -3.30 27.96 3.50
N GLU A 344 -3.24 28.81 2.47
CA GLU A 344 -4.34 29.69 2.06
C GLU A 344 -5.58 28.91 1.61
N GLU A 345 -5.40 27.86 0.80
CA GLU A 345 -6.51 26.99 0.36
C GLU A 345 -7.15 26.26 1.55
N LEU A 346 -6.34 25.77 2.49
CA LEU A 346 -6.83 25.08 3.69
C LEU A 346 -7.62 26.02 4.60
N GLY A 347 -7.11 27.23 4.83
CA GLY A 347 -7.80 28.27 5.60
C GLY A 347 -9.13 28.68 4.96
N ALA A 348 -9.14 28.87 3.65
CA ALA A 348 -10.34 29.22 2.90
C ALA A 348 -11.44 28.15 3.05
N TRP A 349 -11.09 26.86 3.07
CA TRP A 349 -12.08 25.80 3.32
C TRP A 349 -12.67 25.86 4.74
N LEU A 350 -11.86 26.17 5.75
CA LEU A 350 -12.34 26.36 7.12
C LEU A 350 -13.29 27.55 7.23
N ASP A 351 -12.97 28.66 6.56
CA ASP A 351 -13.80 29.86 6.51
C ASP A 351 -15.14 29.59 5.81
N VAL A 352 -15.12 28.93 4.66
CA VAL A 352 -16.31 28.54 3.91
C VAL A 352 -17.20 27.61 4.74
N ALA A 353 -16.61 26.63 5.42
CA ALA A 353 -17.32 25.70 6.29
C ALA A 353 -17.75 26.33 7.63
N ARG A 354 -17.33 27.57 7.92
CA ARG A 354 -17.54 28.28 9.19
C ARG A 354 -17.11 27.45 10.41
N VAL A 355 -15.97 26.79 10.28
CA VAL A 355 -15.40 25.97 11.34
C VAL A 355 -14.45 26.84 12.18
N PRO A 356 -14.75 27.07 13.48
CA PRO A 356 -13.83 27.75 14.38
C PRO A 356 -12.47 27.06 14.40
N HIS A 357 -11.41 27.85 14.22
CA HIS A 357 -10.05 27.33 14.14
C HIS A 357 -9.05 28.35 14.69
N SER A 358 -7.88 27.84 15.04
CA SER A 358 -6.72 28.64 15.45
C SER A 358 -5.53 28.35 14.55
N ARG A 359 -4.54 29.25 14.52
CA ARG A 359 -3.23 29.02 13.88
C ARG A 359 -2.14 29.12 14.95
N PRO A 360 -1.80 28.01 15.65
CA PRO A 360 -0.79 28.03 16.70
C PRO A 360 0.57 28.47 16.16
N THR A 361 1.37 29.17 16.97
CA THR A 361 2.76 29.52 16.61
C THR A 361 3.64 28.28 16.46
N ASP A 362 3.30 27.21 17.19
CA ASP A 362 3.97 25.91 17.09
C ASP A 362 2.95 24.78 17.06
N LEU A 363 2.59 24.36 15.84
CA LEU A 363 1.62 23.30 15.61
C LEU A 363 2.08 21.96 16.19
N ALA A 364 3.38 21.64 16.08
CA ALA A 364 3.93 20.38 16.59
C ALA A 364 3.74 20.25 18.10
N ALA A 365 4.10 21.29 18.85
CA ALA A 365 3.92 21.33 20.31
C ALA A 365 2.43 21.33 20.70
N ALA A 366 1.59 22.06 19.95
CA ALA A 366 0.15 22.08 20.19
C ALA A 366 -0.47 20.68 20.01
N VAL A 367 -0.22 20.02 18.88
CA VAL A 367 -0.72 18.65 18.62
C VAL A 367 -0.16 17.64 19.60
N ALA A 368 1.13 17.73 19.95
CA ALA A 368 1.73 16.87 20.97
C ALA A 368 1.05 17.01 22.34
N ALA A 369 0.62 18.22 22.71
CA ALA A 369 -0.15 18.45 23.93
C ALA A 369 -1.55 17.80 23.86
N GLU A 370 -2.22 17.87 22.70
CA GLU A 370 -3.51 17.20 22.48
C GLU A 370 -3.39 15.67 22.60
N LEU A 371 -2.34 15.09 21.98
CA LEU A 371 -2.04 13.65 22.09
C LEU A 371 -1.68 13.24 23.52
N ALA A 372 -0.89 14.05 24.24
CA ALA A 372 -0.55 13.80 25.64
C ALA A 372 -1.79 13.85 26.56
N ALA A 373 -2.83 14.61 26.16
CA ALA A 373 -4.14 14.63 26.80
C ALA A 373 -5.08 13.49 26.34
N ASP A 374 -4.55 12.47 25.64
CA ASP A 374 -5.26 11.29 25.14
C ASP A 374 -6.41 11.59 24.14
N ARG A 375 -6.30 12.68 23.40
CA ARG A 375 -7.22 13.02 22.30
C ARG A 375 -6.80 12.34 21.00
N ILE A 376 -7.76 11.92 20.18
CA ILE A 376 -7.50 11.46 18.82
C ILE A 376 -7.38 12.68 17.92
N VAL A 377 -6.30 12.71 17.14
CA VAL A 377 -5.98 13.81 16.24
C VAL A 377 -6.06 13.33 14.79
N ALA A 378 -6.94 13.93 14.00
CA ALA A 378 -6.84 13.87 12.54
C ALA A 378 -5.71 14.80 12.09
N TRP A 379 -4.74 14.24 11.38
CA TRP A 379 -3.54 14.91 10.91
C TRP A 379 -3.55 14.94 9.39
N PHE A 380 -3.72 16.14 8.82
CA PHE A 380 -3.76 16.41 7.39
C PHE A 380 -2.65 17.40 7.05
N GLN A 381 -1.55 16.93 6.46
CA GLN A 381 -0.36 17.72 6.15
C GLN A 381 0.19 17.38 4.76
N GLY A 382 0.77 18.37 4.08
CA GLY A 382 1.53 18.16 2.84
C GLY A 382 0.79 17.36 1.76
N ARG A 383 1.58 16.73 0.89
CA ARG A 383 1.10 15.85 -0.19
C ARG A 383 0.62 14.52 0.40
N SER A 384 -0.50 14.00 -0.10
CA SER A 384 -0.99 12.68 0.28
C SER A 384 -0.08 11.54 -0.16
N GLU A 385 -0.14 10.44 0.59
CA GLU A 385 0.61 9.23 0.31
C GLU A 385 0.03 8.45 -0.87
N TYR A 386 0.90 7.93 -1.73
CA TYR A 386 0.59 6.97 -2.78
C TYR A 386 0.77 5.55 -2.25
N GLY A 387 -0.30 4.75 -2.35
CA GLY A 387 -0.39 3.42 -1.74
C GLY A 387 -1.33 3.37 -0.53
N PRO A 388 -1.51 2.18 0.07
CA PRO A 388 -2.59 1.93 1.02
C PRO A 388 -2.29 2.36 2.47
N ARG A 389 -1.09 2.89 2.76
CA ARG A 389 -0.65 3.22 4.11
C ARG A 389 -0.63 4.73 4.32
N ALA A 390 -1.23 5.18 5.42
CA ALA A 390 -0.97 6.53 5.92
C ALA A 390 0.39 6.57 6.60
N LEU A 391 1.23 7.50 6.18
CA LEU A 391 2.62 7.65 6.57
C LEU A 391 2.89 9.05 7.12
N GLY A 392 1.91 9.63 7.83
CA GLY A 392 2.06 10.91 8.50
C GLY A 392 1.64 12.13 7.68
N ASN A 393 0.91 11.95 6.56
CA ASN A 393 0.29 13.05 5.81
C ASN A 393 -1.24 13.01 5.87
N ARG A 394 -1.84 11.82 5.90
CA ARG A 394 -3.30 11.62 6.06
C ARG A 394 -3.56 10.59 7.17
N SER A 395 -3.30 10.98 8.41
CA SER A 395 -3.23 10.06 9.56
C SER A 395 -4.27 10.37 10.64
N LEU A 396 -4.73 9.34 11.34
CA LEU A 396 -5.28 9.44 12.67
C LEU A 396 -4.18 9.09 13.67
N LEU A 397 -3.93 10.00 14.60
CA LEU A 397 -2.91 9.88 15.62
C LEU A 397 -3.55 9.70 17.00
N ALA A 398 -2.92 8.90 17.86
CA ALA A 398 -3.36 8.69 19.23
C ALA A 398 -2.18 8.35 20.15
N HIS A 399 -2.40 8.46 21.45
CA HIS A 399 -1.42 8.10 22.46
C HIS A 399 -1.22 6.57 22.50
N PRO A 400 0.02 6.03 22.47
CA PRO A 400 0.22 4.57 22.44
C PRO A 400 0.15 3.88 23.82
N GLY A 401 0.19 4.66 24.91
CA GLY A 401 0.28 4.19 26.28
C GLY A 401 -1.04 3.64 26.84
N HIS A 402 -2.13 3.75 26.09
CA HIS A 402 -3.46 3.36 26.51
C HIS A 402 -4.04 2.31 25.57
N ALA A 403 -4.18 1.06 26.04
CA ALA A 403 -4.71 -0.05 25.23
C ALA A 403 -6.08 0.24 24.59
N ARG A 404 -6.94 1.01 25.27
CA ARG A 404 -8.26 1.46 24.76
C ARG A 404 -8.18 2.24 23.44
N ASN A 405 -7.01 2.79 23.07
CA ASN A 405 -6.88 3.57 21.85
C ASN A 405 -6.92 2.70 20.60
N THR A 406 -6.59 1.41 20.70
CA THR A 406 -6.84 0.45 19.63
C THR A 406 -8.34 0.35 19.33
N GLU A 407 -9.14 0.19 20.40
CA GLU A 407 -10.60 0.10 20.31
C GLU A 407 -11.21 1.39 19.77
N ARG A 408 -10.87 2.55 20.36
CA ARG A 408 -11.38 3.87 19.91
C ARG A 408 -11.10 4.12 18.43
N LEU A 409 -9.90 3.78 17.94
CA LEU A 409 -9.55 3.96 16.54
C LEU A 409 -10.24 2.96 15.62
N ASN A 410 -10.48 1.73 16.08
CA ASN A 410 -11.26 0.76 15.32
C ASN A 410 -12.74 1.16 15.24
N ASP A 411 -13.28 1.78 16.30
CA ASP A 411 -14.64 2.32 16.33
C ASP A 411 -14.82 3.52 15.38
N VAL A 412 -13.87 4.47 15.37
CA VAL A 412 -13.83 5.57 14.38
C VAL A 412 -13.91 5.02 12.94
N LYS A 413 -13.27 3.87 12.71
CA LYS A 413 -13.17 3.23 11.41
C LYS A 413 -14.28 2.19 11.15
N GLY A 414 -15.19 1.98 12.10
CA GLY A 414 -16.26 0.98 12.05
C GLY A 414 -15.79 -0.39 11.56
N ARG A 415 -14.68 -0.88 12.11
CA ARG A 415 -14.03 -2.15 11.69
C ARG A 415 -13.80 -3.10 12.88
N GLU A 416 -13.36 -4.31 12.57
CA GLU A 416 -13.18 -5.38 13.56
C GLU A 416 -12.11 -5.04 14.61
N GLN A 417 -12.32 -5.45 15.87
CA GLN A 417 -11.43 -5.06 16.98
C GLN A 417 -10.04 -5.74 16.96
N PHE A 418 -9.91 -6.87 16.27
CA PHE A 418 -8.62 -7.54 16.09
C PHE A 418 -7.70 -6.83 15.08
N ARG A 419 -8.17 -5.75 14.43
CA ARG A 419 -7.40 -4.98 13.45
C ARG A 419 -6.28 -4.21 14.13
N PRO A 420 -5.01 -4.49 13.81
CA PRO A 420 -3.90 -3.77 14.42
C PRO A 420 -3.81 -2.31 13.94
N ILE A 421 -3.08 -1.52 14.72
CA ILE A 421 -2.64 -0.15 14.44
C ILE A 421 -1.12 -0.08 14.52
N ALA A 422 -0.51 0.91 13.87
CA ALA A 422 0.94 0.96 13.68
C ALA A 422 1.59 1.99 14.59
N PRO A 423 2.80 1.74 15.13
CA PRO A 423 3.61 2.76 15.75
C PRO A 423 4.34 3.62 14.72
N MET A 424 4.47 4.90 15.05
CA MET A 424 5.31 5.87 14.37
C MET A 424 6.35 6.41 15.34
N VAL A 425 7.62 6.40 14.94
CA VAL A 425 8.79 6.65 15.80
C VAL A 425 9.87 7.40 15.03
N LEU A 426 10.67 8.21 15.73
CA LEU A 426 11.86 8.81 15.12
C LEU A 426 12.88 7.73 14.75
N GLU A 427 13.53 7.88 13.58
CA GLU A 427 14.57 6.94 13.12
C GLU A 427 15.65 6.67 14.19
N SER A 428 16.10 7.72 14.88
CA SER A 428 17.13 7.63 15.92
C SER A 428 16.70 6.84 17.16
N ARG A 429 15.39 6.67 17.39
CA ARG A 429 14.84 5.96 18.56
C ARG A 429 14.35 4.55 18.23
N ALA A 430 14.19 4.21 16.94
CA ALA A 430 13.57 2.97 16.52
C ALA A 430 14.27 1.72 17.07
N ALA A 431 15.60 1.65 17.00
CA ALA A 431 16.38 0.48 17.42
C ALA A 431 16.31 0.20 18.94
N GLU A 432 15.97 1.21 19.76
CA GLU A 432 15.78 1.07 21.21
C GLU A 432 14.49 0.32 21.56
N ILE A 433 13.55 0.21 20.62
CA ILE A 433 12.18 -0.27 20.86
C ILE A 433 11.86 -1.49 19.98
N PHE A 434 12.35 -1.49 18.75
CA PHE A 434 12.00 -2.44 17.71
C PHE A 434 13.23 -3.22 17.22
N GLY A 435 13.04 -4.50 16.90
CA GLY A 435 14.06 -5.39 16.35
C GLY A 435 13.54 -6.25 15.20
N ARG A 436 14.41 -7.10 14.64
CA ARG A 436 14.17 -8.07 13.55
C ARG A 436 13.76 -7.50 12.18
N GLY A 437 13.14 -6.33 12.09
CA GLY A 437 12.88 -5.63 10.82
C GLY A 437 13.97 -4.61 10.45
N PRO A 438 13.90 -4.00 9.25
CA PRO A 438 14.88 -3.02 8.81
C PRO A 438 14.74 -1.70 9.58
N THR A 439 15.85 -0.98 9.74
CA THR A 439 15.87 0.41 10.20
C THR A 439 16.76 1.20 9.24
N PRO A 440 16.22 2.19 8.51
CA PRO A 440 14.85 2.73 8.60
C PRO A 440 13.77 1.79 8.01
N SER A 441 12.51 2.03 8.41
CA SER A 441 11.28 1.40 7.89
C SER A 441 10.23 2.48 7.62
N PRO A 442 10.37 3.29 6.55
CA PRO A 442 9.54 4.48 6.35
C PRO A 442 8.11 4.20 5.87
N TYR A 443 7.82 2.99 5.39
CA TYR A 443 6.58 2.69 4.65
C TYR A 443 5.63 1.72 5.35
N MET A 444 5.95 1.27 6.57
CA MET A 444 5.17 0.25 7.28
C MET A 444 4.95 -1.05 6.47
N LEU A 445 5.97 -1.47 5.71
CA LEU A 445 5.96 -2.68 4.88
C LEU A 445 6.69 -3.86 5.53
N PHE A 446 7.13 -3.68 6.78
CA PHE A 446 7.78 -4.68 7.61
C PHE A 446 7.12 -4.69 8.99
N VAL A 447 7.07 -5.86 9.61
CA VAL A 447 6.82 -5.99 11.05
C VAL A 447 8.15 -6.07 11.81
N HIS A 448 8.13 -5.62 13.05
CA HIS A 448 9.26 -5.64 13.96
C HIS A 448 8.86 -6.31 15.27
N GLU A 449 9.80 -6.99 15.90
CA GLU A 449 9.61 -7.45 17.28
C GLU A 449 9.68 -6.25 18.22
N VAL A 450 8.71 -6.11 19.11
CA VAL A 450 8.75 -5.10 20.15
C VAL A 450 9.59 -5.63 21.30
N ARG A 451 10.60 -4.88 21.71
CA ARG A 451 11.45 -5.27 22.84
C ARG A 451 10.59 -5.41 24.11
N PRO A 452 10.79 -6.47 24.94
CA PRO A 452 9.93 -6.76 26.09
C PRO A 452 9.74 -5.60 27.07
N SER A 453 10.77 -4.77 27.26
CA SER A 453 10.72 -3.58 28.14
C SER A 453 9.76 -2.49 27.66
N TRP A 454 9.33 -2.53 26.40
CA TRP A 454 8.42 -1.57 25.80
C TRP A 454 6.99 -2.07 25.66
N CYS A 455 6.74 -3.39 25.68
CA CYS A 455 5.41 -3.95 25.42
C CYS A 455 4.32 -3.34 26.32
N ALA A 456 4.58 -3.20 27.63
CA ALA A 456 3.64 -2.61 28.58
C ALA A 456 3.55 -1.08 28.51
N ARG A 457 4.54 -0.41 27.89
CA ARG A 457 4.60 1.06 27.80
C ARG A 457 3.86 1.62 26.60
N ILE A 458 3.73 0.82 25.53
CA ILE A 458 3.06 1.19 24.27
C ILE A 458 1.99 0.16 23.85
N PRO A 459 1.12 -0.31 24.76
CA PRO A 459 0.24 -1.46 24.52
C PRO A 459 -0.72 -1.28 23.35
N ALA A 460 -1.05 -0.05 22.93
CA ALA A 460 -1.97 0.16 21.81
C ALA A 460 -1.40 -0.32 20.46
N VAL A 461 -0.08 -0.32 20.30
CA VAL A 461 0.60 -0.60 19.02
C VAL A 461 1.34 -1.95 19.01
N VAL A 462 1.18 -2.73 20.07
CA VAL A 462 1.76 -4.07 20.19
C VAL A 462 0.71 -5.07 19.76
N HIS A 463 1.02 -5.87 18.75
CA HIS A 463 0.17 -6.95 18.29
C HIS A 463 0.16 -8.11 19.31
N VAL A 464 -0.81 -9.01 19.16
CA VAL A 464 -0.98 -10.15 20.10
C VAL A 464 0.22 -11.10 20.14
N ASP A 465 1.04 -11.13 19.09
CA ASP A 465 2.26 -11.92 18.98
C ASP A 465 3.53 -11.16 19.44
N GLY A 466 3.37 -9.95 19.99
CA GLY A 466 4.49 -9.12 20.44
C GLY A 466 5.21 -8.35 19.32
N THR A 467 4.68 -8.35 18.11
CA THR A 467 5.22 -7.57 16.98
C THR A 467 4.51 -6.22 16.82
N ALA A 468 5.03 -5.35 15.96
CA ALA A 468 4.39 -4.13 15.53
C ALA A 468 4.81 -3.77 14.10
N ARG A 469 3.91 -3.14 13.33
CA ARG A 469 4.21 -2.70 11.95
C ARG A 469 4.68 -1.25 11.94
N VAL A 470 6.00 -1.02 11.91
CA VAL A 470 6.61 0.28 12.26
C VAL A 470 6.75 1.24 11.09
N GLN A 471 6.44 2.52 11.34
CA GLN A 471 6.93 3.65 10.54
C GLN A 471 8.06 4.37 11.26
N THR A 472 9.23 4.45 10.63
CA THR A 472 10.29 5.38 11.06
C THR A 472 10.15 6.74 10.38
N VAL A 473 10.39 7.81 11.12
CA VAL A 473 10.29 9.19 10.65
C VAL A 473 11.66 9.85 10.67
N SER A 474 12.10 10.29 9.50
CA SER A 474 13.33 11.07 9.34
C SER A 474 13.06 12.56 9.58
N PRO A 475 13.81 13.24 10.47
CA PRO A 475 13.71 14.69 10.62
C PRO A 475 14.02 15.47 9.35
N ALA A 476 14.87 14.92 8.46
CA ALA A 476 15.21 15.56 7.19
C ALA A 476 14.05 15.49 6.17
N ALA A 477 13.32 14.37 6.14
CA ALA A 477 12.21 14.18 5.20
C ALA A 477 10.89 14.77 5.71
N GLN A 478 10.63 14.69 7.03
CA GLN A 478 9.35 15.07 7.62
C GLN A 478 9.55 15.88 8.92
N PRO A 479 10.09 17.11 8.83
CA PRO A 479 10.52 17.89 9.98
C PRO A 479 9.38 18.22 10.96
N LEU A 480 8.20 18.58 10.46
CA LEU A 480 7.04 18.89 11.30
C LEU A 480 6.58 17.66 12.12
N LEU A 481 6.53 16.49 11.48
CA LEU A 481 6.13 15.24 12.11
C LEU A 481 7.18 14.79 13.14
N ALA A 482 8.46 14.91 12.79
CA ALA A 482 9.57 14.61 13.69
C ALA A 482 9.55 15.52 14.93
N ARG A 483 9.28 16.82 14.75
CA ARG A 483 9.08 17.74 15.87
C ARG A 483 7.89 17.36 16.74
N MET A 484 6.75 16.98 16.14
CA MET A 484 5.57 16.54 16.91
C MET A 484 5.89 15.30 17.76
N LEU A 485 6.63 14.32 17.20
CA LEU A 485 7.09 13.14 17.94
C LEU A 485 8.01 13.51 19.12
N ALA A 486 8.98 14.40 18.89
CA ALA A 486 9.90 14.85 19.94
C ALA A 486 9.18 15.62 21.06
N GLU A 487 8.24 16.51 20.70
CA GLU A 487 7.40 17.24 21.65
C GLU A 487 6.52 16.27 22.46
N PHE A 488 5.93 15.26 21.81
CA PHE A 488 5.14 14.23 22.47
C PHE A 488 5.99 13.41 23.45
N GLU A 489 7.19 13.01 23.02
CA GLU A 489 8.13 12.31 23.89
C GLU A 489 8.50 13.14 25.12
N SER A 490 8.82 14.43 24.94
CA SER A 490 9.19 15.31 26.06
C SER A 490 8.10 15.42 27.13
N ARG A 491 6.83 15.26 26.74
CA ARG A 491 5.65 15.38 27.61
C ARG A 491 5.28 14.07 28.29
N THR A 492 5.50 12.95 27.62
CA THR A 492 4.97 11.63 28.03
C THR A 492 6.05 10.62 28.42
N GLY A 493 7.31 10.89 28.04
CA GLY A 493 8.41 9.92 28.11
C GLY A 493 8.27 8.75 27.13
N LEU A 494 7.36 8.83 26.15
CA LEU A 494 7.15 7.80 25.12
C LEU A 494 7.61 8.31 23.74
N PRO A 495 8.59 7.66 23.09
CA PRO A 495 9.12 8.04 21.78
C PRO A 495 8.24 7.58 20.60
N VAL A 496 7.00 7.18 20.84
CA VAL A 496 6.11 6.56 19.85
C VAL A 496 4.76 7.28 19.85
N VAL A 497 4.16 7.42 18.67
CA VAL A 497 2.75 7.84 18.51
C VAL A 497 2.04 6.78 17.66
N VAL A 498 0.76 6.51 17.94
CA VAL A 498 -0.06 5.66 17.07
C VAL A 498 -0.25 6.35 15.73
N ASN A 499 -0.14 5.61 14.63
CA ASN A 499 -0.54 6.05 13.30
C ASN A 499 -1.47 5.00 12.64
N THR A 500 -2.62 5.46 12.16
CA THR A 500 -3.51 4.70 11.26
C THR A 500 -4.09 5.63 10.20
N SER A 501 -4.64 5.09 9.11
CA SER A 501 -5.17 5.94 8.05
C SER A 501 -6.33 6.83 8.48
N LEU A 502 -6.32 8.07 8.00
CA LEU A 502 -7.42 9.02 8.15
C LEU A 502 -8.56 8.66 7.21
N ASN A 503 -9.50 7.86 7.72
CA ASN A 503 -10.74 7.51 7.06
C ASN A 503 -11.75 6.94 8.06
N THR A 504 -13.00 6.85 7.62
CA THR A 504 -14.09 6.17 8.31
C THR A 504 -14.45 4.86 7.59
N ALA A 505 -15.42 4.12 8.15
CA ALA A 505 -15.83 2.80 7.66
C ALA A 505 -16.17 2.81 6.16
N GLY A 506 -15.54 1.92 5.40
CA GLY A 506 -15.79 1.72 3.97
C GLY A 506 -15.30 2.85 3.05
N ARG A 507 -14.73 3.94 3.59
CA ARG A 507 -14.20 5.05 2.80
C ARG A 507 -12.70 4.89 2.51
N PRO A 508 -12.21 5.34 1.34
CA PRO A 508 -10.77 5.45 1.09
C PRO A 508 -10.15 6.52 2.01
N MET A 509 -8.82 6.54 2.09
CA MET A 509 -8.09 7.59 2.83
C MET A 509 -8.53 8.97 2.37
N VAL A 510 -8.73 9.88 3.33
CA VAL A 510 -8.99 11.30 3.09
C VAL A 510 -7.89 11.87 2.18
N ASP A 511 -8.28 12.70 1.21
CA ASP A 511 -7.34 13.32 0.29
C ASP A 511 -7.60 14.81 0.13
N ASP A 512 -8.87 15.21 0.00
CA ASP A 512 -9.31 16.61 -0.06
C ASP A 512 -9.59 17.20 1.34
N PRO A 513 -9.37 18.52 1.58
CA PRO A 513 -9.71 19.16 2.85
C PRO A 513 -11.19 18.97 3.24
N ARG A 514 -12.09 18.91 2.25
CA ARG A 514 -13.51 18.60 2.49
C ARG A 514 -13.69 17.19 3.06
N ASP A 515 -12.95 16.21 2.55
CA ASP A 515 -12.98 14.84 3.09
C ASP A 515 -12.50 14.82 4.56
N ALA A 516 -11.50 15.64 4.90
CA ALA A 516 -11.00 15.75 6.27
C ALA A 516 -12.04 16.37 7.21
N LEU A 517 -12.74 17.41 6.75
CA LEU A 517 -13.83 18.05 7.48
C LEU A 517 -15.04 17.13 7.64
N GLU A 518 -15.41 16.36 6.61
CA GLU A 518 -16.45 15.34 6.68
C GLU A 518 -16.08 14.25 7.69
N CYS A 519 -14.87 13.68 7.57
CA CYS A 519 -14.36 12.67 8.48
C CYS A 519 -14.34 13.19 9.92
N PHE A 520 -13.87 14.42 10.14
CA PHE A 520 -13.91 15.06 11.44
C PHE A 520 -15.36 15.19 11.91
N GLY A 521 -16.24 15.85 11.16
CA GLY A 521 -17.63 16.08 11.56
C GLY A 521 -18.42 14.80 11.86
N SER A 522 -18.15 13.71 11.16
CA SER A 522 -18.92 12.45 11.25
C SER A 522 -18.32 11.38 12.18
N SER A 523 -17.23 11.67 12.90
CA SER A 523 -16.55 10.69 13.75
C SER A 523 -16.21 11.28 15.12
N PRO A 524 -15.92 10.47 16.16
CA PRO A 524 -15.57 10.97 17.49
C PRO A 524 -14.13 11.53 17.59
N VAL A 525 -13.50 11.94 16.48
CA VAL A 525 -12.16 12.56 16.49
C VAL A 525 -12.23 13.93 17.17
N GLU A 526 -11.39 14.17 18.19
CA GLU A 526 -11.48 15.38 19.02
C GLU A 526 -10.73 16.59 18.44
N VAL A 527 -9.70 16.37 17.62
CA VAL A 527 -8.87 17.44 17.06
C VAL A 527 -8.58 17.19 15.58
N LEU A 528 -8.61 18.25 14.77
CA LEU A 528 -8.13 18.24 13.39
C LEU A 528 -6.99 19.26 13.23
N ALA A 529 -5.81 18.75 12.88
CA ALA A 529 -4.69 19.55 12.40
C ALA A 529 -4.72 19.57 10.87
N LEU A 530 -5.15 20.70 10.29
CA LEU A 530 -5.33 20.89 8.85
C LEU A 530 -4.31 21.93 8.37
N GLY A 531 -3.19 21.48 7.80
CA GLY A 531 -2.06 22.37 7.51
C GLY A 531 -1.60 23.09 8.78
N PRO A 532 -1.47 24.43 8.79
CA PRO A 532 -1.04 25.18 9.97
C PRO A 532 -2.17 25.40 10.99
N TYR A 533 -3.40 24.98 10.68
CA TYR A 533 -4.58 25.26 11.49
C TYR A 533 -4.90 24.12 12.45
N LEU A 534 -5.45 24.48 13.59
CA LEU A 534 -5.90 23.56 14.62
C LEU A 534 -7.37 23.82 14.95
N VAL A 535 -8.18 22.78 14.79
CA VAL A 535 -9.63 22.75 15.05
C VAL A 535 -9.88 21.81 16.21
N ARG A 536 -10.66 22.25 17.20
CA ARG A 536 -11.05 21.42 18.35
C ARG A 536 -12.54 21.16 18.34
N ARG A 537 -12.93 19.89 18.49
CA ARG A 537 -14.34 19.49 18.52
C ARG A 537 -15.14 20.25 19.58
N GLY A 538 -14.55 20.46 20.76
CA GLY A 538 -15.18 21.20 21.84
C GLY A 538 -15.52 22.65 21.48
N GLU A 539 -14.76 23.29 20.60
CA GLU A 539 -15.03 24.67 20.14
C GLU A 539 -16.08 24.69 19.01
N VAL A 540 -16.05 23.68 18.13
CA VAL A 540 -16.97 23.57 16.98
C VAL A 540 -18.39 23.17 17.40
N PHE A 541 -18.51 22.28 18.38
CA PHE A 541 -19.80 21.69 18.78
C PHE A 541 -20.25 22.06 20.19
N ALA A 542 -19.56 22.99 20.87
CA ALA A 542 -20.12 23.61 22.06
C ALA A 542 -21.42 24.32 21.70
N ARG A 543 -22.53 23.89 22.31
CA ARG A 543 -23.82 24.56 22.28
C ARG A 543 -24.01 25.40 23.52
#